data_AF-A0A258KCH2-F1
#
_entry.id   AF-A0A258KCH2-F1
#
_cell.length_a   1.000
_cell.length_b   1.000
_cell.length_c   1.000
_cell.angle_alpha   90.00
_cell.angle_beta   90.00
_cell.angle_gamma   90.00
#
_symmetry.space_group_name_H-M   'P 1'
#
loop_
_entity.id
_entity.type
_entity.pdbx_description
1 polymer ?
#
loop_
_entity_poly.entity_id
_entity_poly.type
_entity_poly.pdbx_seq_one_letter_code
_entity_poly.pdbx_strand_id
1 'polypeptide(L)' 'APVQSAWTSETGTPARTPLGDEMAKALKAKGFKFCGPVIVYAFMQATGLVNDHLTTCYRHEECQAMGR' A
#
# COMPACT_ATOMS: atom_id res chain seq x y z
N ALA A 1 -11.27 -6.91 -0.03
CA ALA A 1 -11.10 -5.77 -0.93
C ALA A 1 -9.85 -4.99 -0.53
N PRO A 2 -9.04 -4.49 -1.49
CA PRO A 2 -7.92 -3.59 -1.20
C PRO A 2 -8.35 -2.31 -0.51
N VAL A 3 -7.47 -1.75 0.32
CA VAL A 3 -7.66 -0.41 0.89
C VAL A 3 -7.56 0.61 -0.23
N GLN A 4 -8.56 1.49 -0.35
CA GLN A 4 -8.59 2.54 -1.36
C GLN A 4 -8.12 3.85 -0.73
N SER A 5 -7.00 4.40 -1.21
CA SER A 5 -6.60 5.75 -0.83
C SER A 5 -7.08 6.78 -1.86
N ALA A 6 -6.90 8.06 -1.54
CA ALA A 6 -7.34 9.18 -2.36
C ALA A 6 -6.23 10.23 -2.54
N TRP A 7 -4.99 9.76 -2.75
CA TRP A 7 -3.84 10.64 -2.94
C TRP A 7 -3.98 11.44 -4.24
N THR A 8 -3.68 12.74 -4.20
CA THR A 8 -3.78 13.63 -5.36
C THR A 8 -2.41 14.03 -5.94
N SER A 9 -1.32 13.84 -5.18
CA SER A 9 0.06 14.09 -5.59
C SER A 9 1.03 13.08 -4.99
N GLU A 10 2.16 12.86 -5.66
CA GLU A 10 3.21 11.96 -5.17
C GLU A 10 3.86 12.45 -3.87
N THR A 11 4.07 13.75 -3.73
CA THR A 11 4.65 14.37 -2.53
C THR A 11 3.77 14.24 -1.28
N GLY A 12 2.47 13.99 -1.45
CA GLY A 12 1.52 13.77 -0.36
C GLY A 12 1.40 12.30 0.05
N THR A 13 1.96 11.37 -0.72
CA THR A 13 1.87 9.94 -0.45
C THR A 13 2.89 9.54 0.62
N PRO A 14 2.47 8.92 1.74
CA PRO A 14 3.39 8.56 2.80
C PRO A 14 4.28 7.37 2.38
N ALA A 15 5.51 7.31 2.88
CA ALA A 15 6.41 6.17 2.61
C ALA A 15 6.08 4.90 3.44
N ARG A 16 5.22 5.04 4.46
CA ARG A 16 4.72 3.95 5.31
C ARG A 16 3.38 4.36 5.93
N THR A 17 2.59 3.38 6.36
CA THR A 17 1.32 3.61 7.04
C THR A 17 1.24 2.81 8.33
N PRO A 18 0.38 3.19 9.30
CA PRO A 18 0.16 2.39 10.50
C PRO A 18 -0.18 0.92 10.20
N LEU A 19 -0.95 0.66 9.13
CA LEU A 19 -1.26 -0.70 8.70
C LEU A 19 -0.01 -1.44 8.19
N GLY A 20 0.82 -0.78 7.37
CA GLY A 20 2.10 -1.35 6.92
C GLY A 20 3.08 -1.61 8.06
N ASP A 21 3.04 -0.80 9.11
CA ASP A 21 3.85 -0.98 10.32
C ASP A 21 3.46 -2.24 11.09
N GLU A 22 2.16 -2.43 11.31
CA GLU A 22 1.63 -3.64 11.98
C GLU A 22 1.90 -4.88 11.14
N MET A 23 1.74 -4.80 9.82
CA MET A 23 2.08 -5.92 8.93
C MET A 23 3.58 -6.25 8.96
N ALA A 24 4.45 -5.24 8.98
CA ALA A 24 5.89 -5.44 9.07
C ALA A 24 6.28 -6.10 10.41
N LYS A 25 5.65 -5.69 11.51
CA LYS A 25 5.82 -6.31 12.83
C LYS A 25 5.37 -7.77 12.81
N ALA A 26 4.20 -8.07 12.23
CA ALA A 26 3.68 -9.42 12.11
C ALA A 26 4.59 -10.33 11.24
N LEU A 27 5.10 -9.83 10.12
CA LEU A 27 6.03 -10.56 9.26
C LEU A 27 7.35 -10.86 9.99
N LYS A 28 7.93 -9.87 10.68
CA LYS A 28 9.12 -10.08 11.51
C LYS A 28 8.89 -11.12 12.61
N ALA A 29 7.74 -11.09 13.27
CA ALA A 29 7.37 -12.08 14.29
C ALA A 29 7.25 -13.50 13.72
N LYS A 30 6.89 -13.64 12.44
CA LYS A 30 6.87 -14.91 11.70
C LYS A 30 8.25 -15.33 11.16
N GLY A 31 9.31 -14.60 11.48
CA GLY A 31 10.69 -14.96 11.11
C GLY A 31 11.18 -14.37 9.78
N PHE A 32 10.34 -13.64 9.05
CA PHE A 32 10.75 -12.99 7.80
C PHE A 32 11.84 -11.93 8.05
N LYS A 33 12.79 -11.82 7.12
CA LYS A 33 13.90 -10.86 7.15
C LYS A 33 13.70 -9.83 6.04
N PHE A 34 14.34 -8.66 6.17
CA PHE A 34 14.19 -7.54 5.23
C PHE A 34 12.75 -7.01 5.07
N CYS A 35 11.87 -7.25 6.06
CA CYS A 35 10.51 -6.71 6.07
C CYS A 35 10.41 -5.44 6.93
N GLY A 36 11.14 -4.39 6.56
CA GLY A 36 11.00 -3.07 7.19
C GLY A 36 9.66 -2.41 6.83
N PRO A 37 9.11 -1.49 7.66
CA PRO A 37 7.79 -0.89 7.40
C PRO A 37 7.63 -0.24 6.02
N VAL A 38 8.66 0.47 5.53
CA VAL A 38 8.66 1.06 4.18
C VAL A 38 8.61 -0.01 3.09
N ILE A 39 9.43 -1.06 3.20
CA ILE A 39 9.46 -2.18 2.25
C ILE A 39 8.09 -2.87 2.21
N VAL A 40 7.50 -3.08 3.38
CA VAL A 40 6.21 -3.76 3.54
C VAL A 40 5.07 -2.92 2.99
N TYR A 41 5.09 -1.60 3.19
CA TYR A 41 4.11 -0.72 2.57
C TYR A 41 4.25 -0.67 1.04
N ALA A 42 5.47 -0.57 0.52
CA ALA A 42 5.72 -0.65 -0.92
C ALA A 42 5.25 -1.99 -1.52
N PHE A 43 5.44 -3.10 -0.79
CA PHE A 43 4.90 -4.41 -1.17
C PHE A 43 3.37 -4.41 -1.20
N MET A 44 2.70 -3.76 -0.24
CA MET A 44 1.25 -3.63 -0.23
C MET A 44 0.74 -2.88 -1.47
N GLN A 45 1.43 -1.82 -1.87
CA GLN A 45 1.10 -1.05 -3.09
C GLN A 45 1.29 -1.93 -4.34
N ALA A 46 2.43 -2.60 -4.46
CA ALA A 46 2.77 -3.40 -5.64
C ALA A 46 1.87 -4.63 -5.83
N THR A 47 1.38 -5.22 -4.74
CA THR A 47 0.55 -6.44 -4.78
C THR A 47 -0.95 -6.14 -4.77
N GLY A 48 -1.34 -4.87 -4.78
CA GLY A 48 -2.75 -4.48 -4.75
C GLY A 48 -3.44 -4.83 -3.43
N LEU A 49 -2.70 -4.86 -2.30
CA LEU A 49 -3.31 -4.83 -0.96
C LEU A 49 -3.84 -3.43 -0.64
N VAL A 50 -3.21 -2.40 -1.22
CA VAL A 50 -3.69 -1.03 -1.26
C VAL A 50 -3.72 -0.55 -2.71
N ASN A 51 -4.74 0.23 -3.07
CA ASN A 51 -4.77 0.97 -4.31
C ASN A 51 -4.30 2.40 -4.01
N ASP A 52 -3.02 2.66 -4.29
CA ASP A 52 -2.37 3.96 -4.08
C ASP A 52 -2.10 4.71 -5.39
N HIS A 53 -2.70 4.27 -6.49
CA HIS A 53 -2.75 5.11 -7.69
C HIS A 53 -3.32 6.49 -7.31
N LEU A 54 -2.63 7.55 -7.70
CA LEU A 54 -3.16 8.91 -7.54
C LEU A 54 -4.54 8.98 -8.18
N THR A 55 -5.45 9.78 -7.63
CA THR A 55 -6.81 9.95 -8.16
C THR A 55 -6.83 10.49 -9.59
N THR A 56 -5.74 11.14 -10.01
CA THR A 56 -5.51 11.63 -11.38
C THR A 56 -4.87 10.60 -12.31
N CYS A 57 -4.47 9.42 -11.81
CA CYS A 57 -3.91 8.35 -12.62
C CYS A 57 -5.00 7.72 -13.49
N TYR A 58 -4.72 7.54 -14.79
CA TYR A 58 -5.66 6.92 -15.74
C TYR A 58 -6.08 5.48 -15.37
N ARG A 59 -5.34 4.83 -14.45
CA ARG A 59 -5.62 3.49 -13.93
C ARG A 59 -6.42 3.48 -12.62
N HIS A 60 -6.61 4.63 -11.96
CA HIS A 60 -7.17 4.68 -10.60
C HIS A 60 -8.56 4.05 -10.52
N GLU A 61 -9.48 4.46 -11.39
CA GLU A 61 -10.86 3.94 -11.44
C GLU A 61 -10.90 2.46 -11.81
N GLU A 62 -10.09 2.03 -12.78
CA GLU A 62 -10.01 0.63 -13.19
C GLU A 62 -9.51 -0.26 -12.04
N CYS A 63 -8.41 0.12 -11.38
CA CYS A 63 -7.87 -0.61 -10.23
C CYS A 63 -8.85 -0.61 -9.04
N GLN A 64 -9.57 0.49 -8.82
CA GLN A 64 -10.61 0.56 -7.79
C GLN A 64 -11.76 -0.41 -8.08
N ALA A 65 -12.21 -0.50 -9.33
CA ALA A 65 -13.29 -1.39 -9.75
C ALA A 65 -12.92 -2.88 -9.61
N MET A 66 -11.66 -3.25 -9.86
CA MET A 66 -11.16 -4.63 -9.68
C MET A 66 -11.17 -5.11 -8.23
N GLY A 67 -11.14 -4.19 -7.26
CA GLY A 67 -11.07 -4.51 -5.84
C GLY A 67 -12.41 -4.77 -5.15
N ARG A 68 -13.53 -4.67 -5.88
CA ARG A 68 -14.90 -4.83 -5.36
C ARG A 68 -15.31 -6.28 -5.25
#